data_AF-A0A3D1CF90-F1
#
_entry.id   AF-A0A3D1CF90-F1
#
_cell.length_a   1.000
_cell.length_b   1.000
_cell.length_c   1.000
_cell.angle_alpha   90.00
_cell.angle_beta   90.00
_cell.angle_gamma   90.00
#
_symmetry.space_group_name_H-M   'P 1'
#
loop_
_entity.id
_entity.type
_entity.pdbx_description
1 polymer ?
#
loop_
_entity_poly.entity_id
_entity_poly.type
_entity_poly.pdbx_seq_one_letter_code
_entity_poly.pdbx_strand_id
1 'polypeptide(L)'
;MFDEIFICINKLMPDFKARPQQVEMSRFIHQRLQQSQNRMAVVEAPTGVGKTLAYLSGAIETALNSKKLLVISTATVNLQQQLIQKDLPQFSAALPQPIRFMQIKGRRRYVCPSKLAQLATTPEQQDLTLDVDQKYQQVLRQTQAKNLFQDWDEHRWDGDRDSRTDAIDPALWHEVST
;
A
#
# COMPACT_ATOMS: atom_id res chain seq x y z
N MET A 1 15.08 11.08 -22.97
CA MET A 1 14.81 10.07 -21.92
C MET A 1 13.80 10.55 -20.86
N PHE A 2 14.10 11.50 -19.95
CA PHE A 2 13.06 12.02 -19.03
C PHE A 2 11.88 12.66 -19.76
N ASP A 3 12.17 13.44 -20.78
CA ASP A 3 11.11 14.09 -21.56
C ASP A 3 10.25 13.05 -22.28
N GLU A 4 10.81 11.89 -22.66
CA GLU A 4 10.08 10.79 -23.29
C GLU A 4 9.09 10.13 -22.32
N ILE A 5 9.46 9.89 -21.06
CA ILE A 5 8.52 9.29 -20.11
C ILE A 5 7.36 10.24 -19.79
N PHE A 6 7.63 11.54 -19.65
CA PHE A 6 6.57 12.53 -19.47
C PHE A 6 5.69 12.68 -20.73
N ILE A 7 6.24 12.50 -21.93
CA ILE A 7 5.47 12.42 -23.18
C ILE A 7 4.59 11.16 -23.20
N CYS A 8 5.11 10.00 -22.81
CA CYS A 8 4.34 8.75 -22.74
C CYS A 8 3.21 8.84 -21.73
N ILE A 9 3.48 9.39 -20.53
CA ILE A 9 2.46 9.61 -19.50
C ILE A 9 1.36 10.55 -20.03
N ASN A 10 1.72 11.65 -20.70
CA ASN A 10 0.76 12.59 -21.28
C ASN A 10 -0.12 11.92 -22.35
N LYS A 11 0.43 11.03 -23.18
CA LYS A 11 -0.37 10.26 -24.15
C LYS A 11 -1.37 9.30 -23.48
N LEU A 12 -1.03 8.73 -22.33
CA LEU A 12 -1.87 7.79 -21.59
C LEU A 12 -2.89 8.48 -20.67
N MET A 13 -2.61 9.71 -20.25
CA MET A 13 -3.41 10.48 -19.32
C MET A 13 -3.77 11.83 -19.94
N PRO A 14 -4.93 11.96 -20.61
CA PRO A 14 -5.28 13.15 -21.39
C PRO A 14 -5.28 14.46 -20.57
N ASP A 15 -5.60 14.38 -19.28
CA ASP A 15 -5.63 15.53 -18.36
C ASP A 15 -4.27 15.84 -17.73
N PHE A 16 -3.27 14.97 -17.92
CA PHE A 16 -1.94 15.16 -17.38
C PHE A 16 -1.16 16.19 -18.22
N LYS A 17 -0.75 17.28 -17.56
CA LYS A 17 0.20 18.24 -18.15
C LYS A 17 1.50 18.17 -17.39
N ALA A 18 2.55 17.73 -18.07
CA ALA A 18 3.91 17.77 -17.56
C ALA A 18 4.29 19.21 -17.19
N ARG A 19 4.89 19.40 -16.02
CA ARG A 19 5.33 20.72 -15.54
C ARG A 19 6.85 20.78 -15.47
N PRO A 20 7.49 21.93 -15.77
CA PRO A 20 8.94 22.07 -15.71
C PRO A 20 9.53 21.61 -14.38
N GLN A 21 8.86 21.90 -13.26
CA GLN A 21 9.32 21.52 -11.92
C GLN A 21 9.35 20.00 -11.70
N GLN A 22 8.47 19.23 -12.36
CA GLN A 22 8.47 17.77 -12.28
C GLN A 22 9.69 17.20 -13.00
N VAL A 23 9.98 17.73 -14.19
CA VAL A 23 11.13 17.33 -15.00
C VAL A 23 12.43 17.69 -14.29
N GLU A 24 12.50 18.89 -13.71
CA GLU A 24 13.64 19.36 -12.93
C GLU A 24 13.90 18.45 -11.72
N MET A 25 12.87 18.18 -10.91
CA MET A 25 12.98 17.28 -9.75
C MET A 25 13.40 15.86 -10.17
N SER A 26 12.83 15.32 -11.25
CA SER A 26 13.19 14.00 -11.77
C SER A 26 14.66 13.93 -12.17
N ARG A 27 15.14 14.92 -12.93
CA ARG A 27 16.55 15.01 -13.36
C ARG A 27 17.48 15.13 -12.16
N PHE A 28 17.13 15.99 -11.19
CA PHE A 28 17.93 16.19 -9.98
C PHE A 28 18.08 14.88 -9.18
N ILE A 29 16.97 14.16 -8.96
CA ILE A 29 16.98 12.88 -8.24
C ILE A 29 17.85 11.85 -8.97
N HIS A 30 17.65 11.67 -10.28
CA HIS A 30 18.42 10.72 -11.07
C HIS A 30 19.93 11.02 -11.04
N GLN A 31 20.32 12.27 -11.30
CA GLN A 31 21.72 12.69 -11.31
C GLN A 31 22.40 12.46 -9.95
N ARG A 32 21.69 12.74 -8.85
CA ARG A 32 22.22 12.53 -7.49
C ARG A 32 22.37 11.05 -7.14
N LEU A 33 21.42 10.21 -7.53
CA LEU A 33 21.47 8.77 -7.25
C LEU A 33 22.56 8.03 -8.05
N GLN A 34 23.01 8.59 -9.18
CA GLN A 34 24.10 8.03 -10.00
C GLN A 34 25.51 8.40 -9.53
N GLN A 35 25.68 9.38 -8.64
CA GLN A 35 27.01 9.78 -8.19
C GLN A 35 27.73 8.67 -7.44
N SER A 36 29.06 8.62 -7.55
CA SER A 36 29.89 7.65 -6.81
C SER A 36 29.97 7.96 -5.31
N GLN A 37 29.85 9.24 -4.94
CA GLN A 37 29.88 9.73 -3.56
C GLN A 37 28.67 10.63 -3.31
N ASN A 38 28.23 10.76 -2.05
CA ASN A 38 27.14 11.67 -1.64
C ASN A 38 25.81 11.48 -2.42
N ARG A 39 25.33 10.24 -2.50
CA ARG A 39 24.06 9.86 -3.14
C ARG A 39 22.82 10.25 -2.33
N MET A 40 22.67 11.53 -2.03
CA MET A 40 21.52 12.08 -1.30
C MET A 40 20.92 13.24 -2.08
N ALA A 41 19.60 13.21 -2.27
CA ALA A 41 18.81 14.29 -2.84
C ALA A 41 17.79 14.75 -1.79
N VAL A 42 17.77 16.04 -1.48
CA VAL A 42 16.76 16.66 -0.62
C VAL A 42 15.99 17.65 -1.49
N VAL A 43 14.68 17.47 -1.56
CA VAL A 43 13.81 18.28 -2.42
C VAL A 43 12.60 18.72 -1.63
N GLU A 44 12.38 20.03 -1.54
CA GLU A 44 11.12 20.59 -1.08
C GLU A 44 10.22 20.87 -2.28
N ALA A 45 8.97 20.42 -2.21
CA ALA A 45 8.03 20.60 -3.30
C ALA A 45 6.61 20.85 -2.75
N PRO A 46 5.92 21.94 -3.14
CA PRO A 46 4.57 22.27 -2.69
C PRO A 46 3.53 21.20 -3.08
N THR A 47 2.35 21.20 -2.44
CA THR A 47 1.24 20.33 -2.86
C THR A 47 0.79 20.66 -4.29
N GLY A 48 0.19 19.68 -4.97
CA GLY A 48 -0.35 19.88 -6.32
C GLY A 48 0.67 19.95 -7.47
N VAL A 49 1.99 19.98 -7.21
CA VAL A 49 3.03 20.00 -8.26
C VAL A 49 3.25 18.64 -8.96
N GLY A 50 2.64 17.56 -8.46
CA GLY A 50 2.85 16.20 -8.98
C GLY A 50 4.17 15.57 -8.53
N LYS A 51 4.53 15.77 -7.25
CA LYS A 51 5.73 15.21 -6.60
C LYS A 51 5.93 13.72 -6.88
N THR A 52 4.84 12.95 -6.82
CA THR A 52 4.85 11.50 -7.02
C THR A 52 5.46 11.11 -8.35
N LEU A 53 4.90 11.61 -9.45
CA LEU A 53 5.42 11.30 -10.79
C LEU A 53 6.86 11.79 -10.98
N ALA A 54 7.23 12.92 -10.37
CA ALA A 54 8.57 13.46 -10.47
C ALA A 54 9.62 12.54 -9.81
N TYR A 55 9.39 12.09 -8.56
CA TYR A 55 10.33 11.16 -7.93
C TYR A 55 10.30 9.77 -8.55
N LEU A 56 9.13 9.28 -9.01
CA LEU A 56 9.02 7.97 -9.66
C LEU A 56 9.85 7.94 -10.95
N SER A 57 9.74 8.99 -11.77
CA SER A 57 10.50 9.16 -13.01
C SER A 57 12.01 9.08 -12.79
N GLY A 58 12.55 9.81 -11.80
CA GLY A 58 13.99 9.80 -11.52
C GLY A 58 14.48 8.54 -10.82
N ALA A 59 13.71 8.02 -9.86
CA ALA A 59 14.15 6.92 -9.00
C ALA A 59 13.98 5.55 -9.66
N ILE A 60 12.88 5.29 -10.37
CA ILE A 60 12.63 3.99 -11.01
C ILE A 60 13.64 3.74 -12.11
N GLU A 61 13.90 4.72 -12.97
CA GLU A 61 14.89 4.58 -14.02
C GLU A 61 16.29 4.27 -13.45
N THR A 62 16.68 4.99 -12.39
CA THR A 62 17.95 4.73 -11.70
C THR A 62 18.01 3.31 -11.13
N ALA A 63 16.91 2.85 -10.52
CA ALA A 63 16.80 1.50 -9.97
C ALA A 63 16.86 0.42 -11.06
N LEU A 64 16.19 0.62 -12.20
CA LEU A 64 16.20 -0.29 -13.35
C LEU A 64 17.61 -0.41 -13.94
N ASN A 65 18.26 0.72 -14.23
CA ASN A 65 19.59 0.76 -14.83
C ASN A 65 20.65 0.14 -13.90
N SER A 66 20.51 0.33 -12.59
CA SER A 66 21.43 -0.25 -11.59
C SER A 66 21.04 -1.65 -11.12
N LYS A 67 19.93 -2.21 -11.60
CA LYS A 67 19.36 -3.50 -11.17
C LYS A 67 19.19 -3.59 -9.64
N LYS A 68 18.69 -2.53 -9.02
CA LYS A 68 18.49 -2.42 -7.57
C LYS A 68 17.01 -2.40 -7.20
N LEU A 69 16.71 -2.86 -5.99
CA LEU A 69 15.41 -2.68 -5.37
C LEU A 69 15.20 -1.21 -4.98
N LEU A 70 14.10 -0.62 -5.45
CA LEU A 70 13.66 0.70 -5.02
C LEU A 70 12.68 0.57 -3.85
N VAL A 71 13.00 1.23 -2.74
CA VAL A 71 12.11 1.34 -1.57
C VAL A 71 11.55 2.75 -1.52
N ILE A 72 10.23 2.87 -1.54
CA ILE A 72 9.52 4.14 -1.39
C ILE A 72 8.83 4.12 -0.03
N SER A 73 9.21 5.06 0.84
CA SER A 73 8.60 5.22 2.16
C SER A 73 7.68 6.43 2.18
N THR A 74 6.48 6.27 2.73
CA THR A 74 5.50 7.35 2.90
C THR A 74 4.97 7.35 4.33
N ALA A 75 4.41 8.49 4.76
CA ALA A 75 3.98 8.69 6.15
C ALA A 75 2.83 7.78 6.61
N THR A 76 1.90 7.42 5.71
CA THR A 76 0.69 6.66 6.07
C THR A 76 0.41 5.54 5.08
N VAL A 77 -0.35 4.52 5.52
CA VAL A 77 -0.81 3.41 4.67
C VAL A 77 -1.68 3.89 3.51
N ASN A 78 -2.53 4.90 3.76
CA ASN A 78 -3.38 5.47 2.70
C ASN A 78 -2.54 6.05 1.55
N LEU A 79 -1.44 6.75 1.86
CA LEU A 79 -0.50 7.24 0.85
C LEU A 79 0.18 6.10 0.09
N GLN A 80 0.54 5.01 0.77
CA GLN A 80 1.09 3.82 0.11
C GLN A 80 0.06 3.16 -0.82
N GLN A 81 -1.21 3.06 -0.40
CA GLN A 81 -2.29 2.49 -1.23
C GLN A 81 -2.53 3.34 -2.48
N GLN A 82 -2.52 4.67 -2.35
CA GLN A 82 -2.61 5.56 -3.50
C GLN A 82 -1.49 5.28 -4.51
N LEU A 83 -0.26 5.06 -4.04
CA LEU A 83 0.85 4.70 -4.91
C LEU A 83 0.62 3.38 -5.62
N ILE A 84 0.24 2.33 -4.89
CA ILE A 84 0.13 0.97 -5.42
C ILE A 84 -1.09 0.79 -6.33
N GLN A 85 -2.22 1.44 -6.03
CA GLN A 85 -3.48 1.25 -6.74
C GLN A 85 -3.66 2.20 -7.92
N LYS A 86 -2.97 3.36 -7.91
CA LYS A 86 -3.14 4.40 -8.92
C LYS A 86 -1.81 4.81 -9.56
N ASP A 87 -0.91 5.40 -8.78
CA ASP A 87 0.24 6.11 -9.36
C ASP A 87 1.25 5.15 -10.03
N LEU A 88 1.58 4.02 -9.40
CA LEU A 88 2.51 3.01 -9.94
C LEU A 88 1.92 2.22 -11.13
N PRO A 89 0.66 1.75 -11.13
CA PRO A 89 0.06 1.15 -12.31
C PRO A 89 0.07 2.08 -13.52
N GLN A 90 -0.31 3.35 -13.32
CA GLN A 90 -0.30 4.37 -14.39
C GLN A 90 1.12 4.61 -14.90
N PHE A 91 2.09 4.75 -13.99
CA PHE A 91 3.48 4.93 -14.35
C PHE A 91 4.06 3.71 -15.09
N SER A 92 3.73 2.49 -14.64
CA SER A 92 4.18 1.25 -15.27
C SER A 92 3.62 1.08 -16.68
N ALA A 93 2.41 1.55 -16.96
CA ALA A 93 1.83 1.53 -18.31
C ALA A 93 2.57 2.45 -19.29
N ALA A 94 3.25 3.49 -18.78
CA ALA A 94 4.05 4.41 -19.59
C ALA A 94 5.49 3.93 -19.84
N LEU A 95 5.93 2.88 -19.14
CA LEU A 95 7.27 2.32 -19.30
C LEU A 95 7.32 1.28 -20.43
N PRO A 96 8.46 1.18 -21.15
CA PRO A 96 8.64 0.17 -22.20
C PRO A 96 8.69 -1.26 -21.64
N GLN A 97 9.03 -1.42 -20.36
CA GLN A 97 9.09 -2.70 -19.67
C GLN A 97 8.24 -2.64 -18.40
N PRO A 98 7.45 -3.68 -18.10
CA PRO A 98 6.63 -3.70 -16.90
C PRO A 98 7.50 -3.78 -15.64
N ILE A 99 7.11 -3.04 -14.61
CA ILE A 99 7.77 -3.08 -13.30
C ILE A 99 6.91 -3.85 -12.30
N ARG A 100 7.57 -4.56 -11.39
CA ARG A 100 6.91 -5.22 -10.26
C ARG A 100 7.00 -4.33 -9.04
N PHE A 101 5.88 -4.17 -8.34
CA PHE A 101 5.81 -3.46 -7.07
C PHE A 101 4.95 -4.26 -6.08
N MET A 102 5.24 -4.06 -4.80
CA MET A 102 4.54 -4.70 -3.67
C MET A 102 4.44 -3.68 -2.53
N GLN A 103 3.34 -3.74 -1.79
CA GLN A 103 3.15 -2.96 -0.58
C GLN A 103 3.68 -3.69 0.65
N ILE A 104 4.37 -2.97 1.54
CA ILE A 104 4.82 -3.50 2.83
C ILE A 104 4.18 -2.67 3.94
N LYS A 105 3.53 -3.35 4.89
CA LYS A 105 2.89 -2.76 6.07
C LYS A 105 3.38 -3.45 7.33
N GLY A 106 3.13 -2.84 8.49
CA GLY A 106 3.43 -3.48 9.77
C GLY A 106 2.59 -4.74 9.99
N ARG A 107 3.17 -5.76 10.64
CA ARG A 107 2.53 -7.07 10.92
C ARG A 107 1.10 -7.00 11.50
N ARG A 108 0.82 -6.01 12.35
CA ARG A 108 -0.51 -5.75 12.93
C ARG A 108 -1.58 -5.33 11.91
N ARG A 109 -1.20 -5.09 10.65
CA ARG A 109 -2.13 -4.86 9.54
C ARG A 109 -2.55 -6.15 8.85
N TYR A 110 -1.97 -7.29 9.23
CA TYR A 110 -2.34 -8.59 8.69
C TYR A 110 -2.97 -9.47 9.75
N VAL A 111 -3.98 -10.22 9.33
CA VAL A 111 -4.57 -11.29 10.13
C VAL A 111 -3.58 -12.44 10.32
N CYS A 112 -3.62 -13.08 11.47
CA CYS A 112 -2.96 -14.37 11.71
C CYS A 112 -3.99 -15.48 11.45
N PRO A 113 -3.85 -16.28 10.38
CA PRO A 113 -4.83 -17.31 10.02
C PRO A 113 -5.09 -18.31 11.16
N SER A 114 -4.04 -18.68 11.91
CA SER A 114 -4.19 -19.59 13.05
C SER A 114 -5.05 -19.01 14.16
N LYS A 115 -4.89 -17.72 14.51
CA LYS A 115 -5.70 -17.08 15.56
C LYS A 115 -7.13 -16.89 15.11
N LEU A 116 -7.32 -16.50 13.84
CA LEU A 116 -8.64 -16.34 13.25
C LEU A 116 -9.40 -17.67 13.20
N ALA A 117 -8.74 -18.75 12.77
CA ALA A 117 -9.32 -20.09 12.74
C ALA A 117 -9.69 -20.58 14.15
N GLN A 118 -8.82 -20.37 15.14
CA GLN A 118 -9.10 -20.72 16.54
C GLN A 118 -10.36 -20.00 17.04
N LEU A 119 -10.46 -18.69 16.83
CA LEU A 119 -11.61 -17.91 17.30
C LEU A 119 -12.90 -18.28 16.54
N ALA A 120 -12.83 -18.54 15.24
CA ALA A 120 -13.98 -18.91 14.42
C ALA A 120 -14.54 -20.31 14.71
N THR A 121 -13.66 -21.24 15.11
CA THR A 121 -14.02 -22.67 15.33
C THR A 121 -14.27 -23.00 16.79
N THR A 122 -13.88 -22.13 17.74
CA THR A 122 -14.11 -22.36 19.17
C THR A 122 -15.63 -22.38 19.44
N PRO A 123 -16.16 -23.46 20.04
CA PRO A 123 -17.57 -23.53 20.43
C PRO A 123 -17.90 -22.38 21.38
N GLU A 124 -19.12 -21.85 21.29
CA GLU A 124 -19.66 -20.94 22.29
C GLU A 124 -19.65 -21.64 23.65
N GLN A 125 -18.64 -21.33 24.48
CA GLN A 125 -18.66 -21.74 25.87
C GLN A 125 -19.82 -21.01 26.54
N GLN A 126 -20.68 -21.76 27.22
CA GLN A 126 -21.73 -21.19 28.05
C GLN A 126 -21.09 -20.40 29.18
N ASP A 127 -20.91 -19.10 28.96
CA ASP A 127 -20.44 -18.20 29.99
C ASP A 127 -21.57 -18.06 31.03
N LEU A 128 -21.25 -18.38 32.29
CA LEU A 128 -22.18 -18.34 33.42
C LEU A 128 -22.43 -16.91 33.91
N THR A 129 -21.82 -15.92 33.25
CA THR A 129 -22.06 -14.49 33.48
C THR A 129 -23.52 -14.12 33.20
N LEU A 130 -24.11 -13.31 34.08
CA LEU A 130 -25.47 -12.78 33.91
C LEU A 130 -25.49 -11.47 33.11
N ASP A 131 -24.33 -11.00 32.65
CA ASP A 131 -24.20 -9.79 31.86
C ASP A 131 -24.61 -10.06 30.40
N VAL A 132 -25.81 -9.61 30.05
CA VAL A 132 -26.42 -9.78 28.73
C VAL A 132 -25.65 -8.99 27.66
N ASP A 133 -25.11 -7.83 28.01
CA ASP A 133 -24.41 -6.96 27.06
C ASP A 133 -23.07 -7.59 26.65
N GLN A 134 -22.32 -8.14 27.60
CA GLN A 134 -21.09 -8.87 27.32
C GLN A 134 -21.33 -10.09 26.41
N LYS A 135 -22.39 -10.86 26.68
CA LYS A 135 -22.79 -11.99 25.84
C LYS A 135 -23.12 -11.57 24.42
N TYR A 136 -23.90 -10.51 24.27
CA TYR A 136 -24.26 -9.98 22.95
C TYR A 136 -23.00 -9.56 22.16
N GLN A 137 -22.08 -8.82 22.78
CA GLN A 137 -20.82 -8.43 22.14
C GLN A 137 -19.91 -9.62 21.78
N GLN A 138 -19.91 -10.67 22.59
CA GLN A 138 -19.16 -11.89 22.29
C GLN A 138 -19.72 -12.63 21.07
N VAL A 139 -21.05 -12.77 20.99
CA VAL A 139 -21.72 -13.39 19.83
C VAL A 139 -21.46 -12.60 18.55
N LEU A 140 -21.53 -11.26 18.60
CA LEU A 140 -21.20 -10.41 17.45
C LEU A 140 -19.75 -10.60 16.99
N ARG A 141 -18.78 -10.61 17.92
CA ARG A 141 -17.36 -10.81 17.61
C ARG A 141 -17.10 -12.18 17.00
N GLN A 142 -17.67 -13.25 17.55
CA GLN A 142 -17.52 -14.59 17.01
C GLN A 142 -18.15 -14.72 15.62
N THR A 143 -19.32 -14.10 15.41
CA THR A 143 -19.98 -14.08 14.09
C THR A 143 -19.11 -13.34 13.07
N GLN A 144 -18.56 -12.17 13.43
CA GLN A 144 -17.65 -11.43 12.55
C GLN A 144 -16.36 -12.23 12.27
N ALA A 145 -15.80 -12.92 13.28
CA ALA A 145 -14.63 -13.77 13.10
C ALA A 145 -14.90 -14.94 12.12
N LYS A 146 -16.06 -15.58 12.21
CA LYS A 146 -16.48 -16.64 11.27
C LYS A 146 -16.56 -16.13 9.83
N ASN A 147 -17.16 -14.96 9.63
CA ASN A 147 -17.24 -14.34 8.31
C ASN A 147 -15.85 -13.99 7.74
N LEU A 148 -14.98 -13.40 8.57
CA LEU A 148 -13.60 -13.10 8.17
C LEU A 148 -12.82 -14.37 7.83
N PHE A 149 -13.03 -15.45 8.58
CA PHE A 149 -12.39 -16.74 8.33
C PHE A 149 -12.85 -17.33 7.00
N GLN A 150 -14.15 -17.29 6.72
CA GLN A 150 -14.70 -17.75 5.44
C GLN A 150 -14.17 -16.92 4.27
N ASP A 151 -14.13 -15.59 4.37
CA ASP A 151 -13.58 -14.72 3.33
C ASP A 151 -12.10 -15.02 3.03
N TRP A 152 -11.32 -15.33 4.07
CA TRP A 152 -9.92 -15.69 3.94
C TRP A 152 -9.75 -17.09 3.32
N ASP A 153 -10.49 -18.09 3.79
CA ASP A 153 -10.42 -19.49 3.32
C ASP A 153 -10.86 -19.61 1.85
N GLU A 154 -11.89 -18.87 1.45
CA GLU A 154 -12.37 -18.78 0.07
C GLU A 154 -11.51 -17.86 -0.82
N HIS A 155 -10.38 -17.33 -0.31
CA HIS A 155 -9.48 -16.42 -1.03
C HIS A 155 -10.16 -15.13 -1.55
N ARG A 156 -11.28 -14.73 -0.93
CA ARG A 156 -11.96 -13.45 -1.21
C ARG A 156 -11.26 -12.27 -0.53
N TRP A 157 -10.38 -12.55 0.43
CA TRP A 157 -9.60 -11.54 1.15
C TRP A 157 -8.18 -12.05 1.44
N ASP A 158 -7.19 -11.18 1.24
CA ASP A 158 -5.76 -11.47 1.39
C ASP A 158 -5.23 -11.38 2.82
N GLY A 159 -6.09 -11.02 3.78
CA GLY A 159 -5.73 -10.87 5.19
C GLY A 159 -5.21 -9.47 5.56
N ASP A 160 -5.12 -8.54 4.60
CA ASP A 160 -4.76 -7.14 4.84
C ASP A 160 -5.97 -6.37 5.40
N ARG A 161 -5.82 -5.80 6.59
CA ARG A 161 -6.88 -5.01 7.23
C ARG A 161 -7.39 -3.90 6.33
N ASP A 162 -6.49 -3.21 5.63
CA ASP A 162 -6.84 -2.02 4.87
C ASP A 162 -7.29 -2.32 3.43
N SER A 163 -7.33 -3.60 3.02
CA SER A 163 -7.93 -4.01 1.75
C SER A 163 -9.46 -4.18 1.85
N ARG A 164 -10.00 -4.19 3.07
CA ARG A 164 -11.44 -4.32 3.35
C ARG A 164 -12.17 -2.97 3.37
N THR A 165 -13.43 -2.99 2.97
CA THR A 165 -14.33 -1.81 3.02
C THR A 165 -15.20 -1.76 4.27
N ASP A 166 -15.45 -2.92 4.89
CA ASP A 166 -16.22 -3.06 6.13
C ASP A 166 -15.36 -2.79 7.37
N ALA A 167 -16.00 -2.27 8.42
CA ALA A 167 -15.33 -2.01 9.69
C ALA A 167 -15.15 -3.31 10.48
N ILE A 168 -13.91 -3.59 10.88
CA ILE A 168 -13.59 -4.69 11.79
C ILE A 168 -13.54 -4.14 13.22
N ASP A 169 -14.21 -4.83 14.16
CA ASP A 169 -14.15 -4.49 15.57
C ASP A 169 -12.68 -4.41 16.06
N PRO A 170 -12.27 -3.31 16.74
CA PRO A 170 -10.88 -3.15 17.17
C PRO A 170 -10.39 -4.22 18.14
N ALA A 171 -11.26 -4.73 19.03
CA ALA A 171 -10.88 -5.75 20.00
C ALA A 171 -10.68 -7.11 19.30
N LEU A 172 -11.61 -7.47 18.40
CA LEU A 172 -11.47 -8.63 17.51
C LEU A 172 -10.16 -8.56 16.72
N TRP A 173 -9.88 -7.42 16.07
CA TRP A 173 -8.65 -7.26 15.29
C TRP A 173 -7.39 -7.41 16.13
N HIS A 174 -7.39 -6.88 17.36
CA HIS A 174 -6.26 -7.05 18.26
C HIS A 174 -5.98 -8.52 18.56
N GLU A 175 -7.02 -9.32 18.73
CA GLU A 175 -6.93 -10.76 19.01
C GLU A 175 -6.45 -11.56 17.79
N VAL A 176 -6.98 -11.27 16.60
CA VAL A 176 -6.70 -12.07 15.39
C VAL A 176 -5.52 -11.59 14.56
N SER A 177 -4.93 -10.43 14.83
CA SER A 177 -3.78 -9.90 14.08
C SER A 177 -2.43 -10.52 14.51
N THR A 178 -1.41 -10.39 13.65
CA THR A 178 -0.03 -10.85 13.88
C THR A 178 0.79 -9.84 14.70
#